data_AF-A0A363CW31-F1
#
_entry.id   AF-A0A363CW31-F1
#
_cell.length_a   1.000
_cell.length_b   1.000
_cell.length_c   1.000
_cell.angle_alpha   90.00
_cell.angle_beta   90.00
_cell.angle_gamma   90.00
#
_symmetry.space_group_name_H-M   'P 1'
#
loop_
_entity.id
_entity.type
_entity.pdbx_description
1 polymer ?
#
loop_
_entity_poly.entity_id
_entity_poly.type
_entity_poly.pdbx_seq_one_letter_code
_entity_poly.pdbx_strand_id
1 'polypeptide(L)'
;MGLKKYIGFSLLLIIAVALYVYSVESGSSEITVLDYTMQLPTVLWIIIPVAALFFFTVLHLVFYGSLNFFKTRGFIKDEESIVETIKSLLLQKEDKRRFKTQGYKNLASILKQLDISVKEGTFTSSNEELNTIVASIKDIESGKHIADKSLKLNPDSALAKKNLINKINEQIDYAVDVLKKQDNFAEEVVKAAFYA
;
A
#
# COMPACT_ATOMS: atom_id res chain seq x y z
N MET A 1 5.14 -17.83 20.62
CA MET A 1 5.67 -17.05 21.78
C MET A 1 6.21 -15.73 21.26
N GLY A 2 5.93 -14.59 21.91
CA GLY A 2 6.53 -13.32 21.50
C GLY A 2 8.05 -13.36 21.66
N LEU A 3 8.78 -12.72 20.74
CA LEU A 3 10.26 -12.66 20.74
C LEU A 3 10.85 -12.33 22.12
N LYS A 4 10.19 -11.44 22.86
CA LYS A 4 10.54 -11.08 24.25
C LYS A 4 10.58 -12.28 25.21
N LYS A 5 9.57 -13.17 25.13
CA LYS A 5 9.50 -14.37 25.97
C LYS A 5 10.58 -15.37 25.56
N TYR A 6 10.80 -15.55 24.26
CA TYR A 6 11.86 -16.44 23.75
C TYR A 6 13.24 -16.02 24.28
N ILE A 7 13.61 -14.75 24.11
CA ILE A 7 14.88 -14.20 24.59
C ILE A 7 15.02 -14.38 26.11
N GLY A 8 13.97 -14.08 26.89
CA GLY A 8 13.99 -14.22 28.34
C GLY A 8 14.22 -15.67 28.81
N PHE A 9 13.47 -16.63 28.27
CA PHE A 9 13.62 -18.04 28.64
C PHE A 9 14.96 -18.63 28.16
N SER A 10 15.43 -18.24 26.97
CA SER A 10 16.74 -18.70 26.47
C SER A 10 17.90 -18.17 27.30
N LEU A 11 17.86 -16.90 27.75
CA LEU A 11 18.89 -16.37 28.65
C LEU A 11 18.86 -17.06 30.01
N LEU A 12 17.67 -17.30 30.56
CA LEU A 12 17.52 -18.05 31.81
C LEU A 12 18.09 -19.47 31.67
N LEU A 13 17.81 -20.15 30.55
CA LEU A 13 18.37 -21.47 30.25
C LEU A 13 19.91 -21.43 30.17
N ILE A 14 20.50 -20.44 29.50
CA ILE A 14 21.96 -20.29 29.41
C ILE A 14 22.57 -20.13 30.81
N ILE A 15 21.97 -19.30 31.66
CA ILE A 15 22.43 -19.11 33.05
C ILE A 15 22.30 -20.42 33.85
N ALA A 16 21.16 -21.11 33.72
CA ALA A 16 20.93 -22.37 34.42
C ALA A 16 21.93 -23.46 33.99
N VAL A 17 22.24 -23.56 32.69
CA VAL A 17 23.25 -24.47 32.16
C VAL A 17 24.64 -24.08 32.67
N ALA A 18 24.98 -22.79 32.68
CA ALA A 18 26.28 -22.32 33.17
C ALA A 18 26.49 -22.68 34.64
N LEU A 19 25.49 -22.43 35.49
CA LEU A 19 25.53 -22.76 36.91
C LEU A 19 25.61 -24.28 37.15
N TYR A 20 24.85 -25.06 36.37
CA TYR A 20 24.86 -26.51 36.47
C TYR A 20 26.23 -27.09 36.11
N VAL A 21 26.79 -26.68 34.97
CA VAL A 21 28.11 -27.16 34.53
C VAL A 21 29.20 -26.74 35.52
N TYR A 22 29.16 -25.50 36.02
CA TYR A 22 30.11 -25.03 37.03
C TYR A 22 30.02 -25.84 38.34
N SER A 23 28.81 -26.22 38.75
CA SER A 23 28.58 -27.03 39.95
C SER A 23 29.09 -28.46 39.83
N VAL A 24 29.10 -29.03 38.62
CA VAL A 24 29.51 -30.42 38.38
C VAL A 24 31.01 -30.51 38.09
N GLU A 25 31.53 -29.57 37.30
CA GLU A 25 32.89 -29.61 36.78
C GLU A 25 33.51 -28.21 36.83
N SER A 26 34.09 -27.88 37.97
CA SER A 26 34.77 -26.60 38.25
C SER A 26 36.24 -26.56 37.79
N GLY A 27 36.67 -27.59 37.05
CA GLY A 27 38.03 -27.68 36.53
C GLY A 27 38.36 -26.65 35.44
N SER A 28 39.65 -26.43 35.24
CA SER A 28 40.19 -25.69 34.11
C SER A 28 40.80 -26.64 33.09
N SER A 29 40.52 -26.38 31.81
CA SER A 29 41.17 -27.05 30.69
C SER A 29 42.27 -26.14 30.16
N GLU A 30 43.45 -26.72 29.93
CA GLU A 30 44.54 -26.00 29.30
C GLU A 30 44.35 -25.98 27.79
N ILE A 31 44.41 -24.78 27.22
CA ILE A 31 44.53 -24.57 25.78
C ILE A 31 45.93 -24.01 25.53
N THR A 32 46.65 -24.64 24.60
CA THR A 32 47.86 -24.04 24.03
C THR A 32 47.53 -23.58 22.61
N VAL A 33 47.58 -22.27 22.37
CA VAL A 33 47.50 -21.70 21.02
C VAL A 33 48.85 -21.07 20.71
N LEU A 34 49.51 -21.55 19.66
CA LEU A 34 50.89 -21.19 19.32
C LEU A 34 51.82 -21.49 20.50
N ASP A 35 52.40 -20.46 21.14
CA ASP A 35 53.29 -20.57 22.30
C ASP A 35 52.68 -20.03 23.61
N TYR A 36 51.39 -19.66 23.60
CA TYR A 36 50.69 -19.18 24.78
C TYR A 36 49.77 -20.27 25.34
N THR A 37 50.04 -20.67 26.58
CA THR A 37 49.16 -21.55 27.35
C THR A 37 48.21 -20.71 28.19
N MET A 38 46.91 -20.91 28.00
CA MET A 38 45.85 -20.26 28.78
C MET A 38 44.97 -21.33 29.41
N GLN A 39 44.66 -21.15 30.70
CA GLN A 39 43.70 -22.00 31.40
C GLN A 39 42.30 -21.39 31.26
N LEU A 40 41.40 -22.10 30.58
CA LEU A 40 39.99 -21.73 30.50
C LEU A 40 39.15 -22.69 31.34
N PRO A 41 38.19 -22.19 32.14
CA PRO A 41 37.20 -23.03 32.80
C PRO A 41 36.45 -23.92 31.81
N THR A 42 36.21 -25.18 32.18
CA THR A 42 35.46 -26.15 31.36
C THR A 42 34.06 -25.63 30.98
N VAL A 43 33.46 -24.82 31.86
CA VAL A 43 32.16 -24.17 31.62
C VAL A 43 32.13 -23.35 30.33
N LEU A 44 33.22 -22.65 29.98
CA LEU A 44 33.26 -21.80 28.78
C LEU A 44 33.11 -22.64 27.50
N TRP A 45 33.69 -23.84 27.48
CA TRP A 45 33.60 -24.75 26.33
C TRP A 45 32.18 -25.21 26.04
N ILE A 46 31.34 -25.31 27.07
CA ILE A 46 29.93 -25.69 26.93
C ILE A 46 29.06 -24.47 26.64
N ILE A 47 29.35 -23.32 27.25
CA ILE A 47 28.56 -22.10 27.07
C ILE A 47 28.77 -21.46 25.70
N ILE A 48 29.98 -21.53 25.12
CA ILE A 48 30.25 -20.92 23.79
C ILE A 48 29.32 -21.50 22.70
N PRO A 49 29.21 -22.83 22.51
CA PRO A 49 28.28 -23.39 21.53
C PRO A 49 26.81 -23.04 21.80
N VAL A 50 26.38 -23.04 23.07
CA VAL A 50 25.00 -22.72 23.45
C VAL A 50 24.68 -21.25 23.17
N ALA A 51 25.60 -20.34 23.50
CA ALA A 51 25.47 -18.92 23.21
C ALA A 51 25.49 -18.63 21.70
N ALA A 52 26.33 -19.33 20.95
CA ALA A 52 26.36 -19.23 19.48
C ALA A 52 25.02 -19.67 18.86
N LEU A 53 24.46 -20.80 19.31
CA LEU A 53 23.14 -21.26 18.87
C LEU A 53 22.06 -20.22 19.17
N PHE A 54 22.03 -19.67 20.38
CA PHE A 54 21.09 -18.60 20.75
C PHE A 54 21.23 -17.37 19.84
N PHE A 55 22.45 -16.96 19.52
CA PHE A 55 22.68 -15.84 18.62
C PHE A 55 22.12 -16.11 17.22
N PHE A 56 22.41 -17.28 16.64
CA PHE A 56 21.90 -17.65 15.32
C PHE A 56 20.38 -17.78 15.27
N THR A 57 19.74 -18.30 16.32
CA THR A 57 18.28 -18.39 16.36
C THR A 57 17.63 -17.01 16.44
N VAL A 58 18.15 -16.11 17.27
CA VAL A 58 17.67 -14.72 17.34
C VAL A 58 17.84 -14.03 16.00
N LEU A 59 19.01 -14.16 15.37
CA LEU A 59 19.28 -13.59 14.05
C LEU A 59 18.30 -14.12 12.99
N HIS A 60 18.07 -15.44 12.96
CA HIS A 60 17.11 -16.08 12.06
C HIS A 60 15.68 -15.55 12.28
N LEU A 61 15.23 -15.47 13.53
CA LEU A 61 13.89 -14.96 13.87
C LEU A 61 13.71 -13.50 13.46
N VAL A 62 14.71 -12.65 13.71
CA VAL A 62 14.68 -11.24 13.31
C VAL A 62 14.65 -11.13 11.78
N PHE A 63 15.48 -11.90 11.07
CA PHE A 63 15.53 -11.88 9.61
C PHE A 63 14.18 -12.24 8.97
N TYR A 64 13.57 -13.35 9.37
CA TYR A 64 12.26 -13.76 8.85
C TYR A 64 11.13 -12.82 9.30
N GLY A 65 11.21 -12.29 10.53
CA GLY A 65 10.29 -11.28 11.03
C GLY A 65 10.32 -10.01 10.18
N SER A 66 11.51 -9.50 9.88
CA SER A 66 11.70 -8.34 9.01
C SER A 66 11.23 -8.61 7.59
N LEU A 67 11.56 -9.77 7.02
CA LEU A 67 11.11 -10.14 5.67
C LEU A 67 9.58 -10.19 5.58
N ASN A 68 8.92 -10.79 6.57
CA ASN A 68 7.46 -10.84 6.63
C ASN A 68 6.86 -9.44 6.79
N PHE A 69 7.45 -8.59 7.64
CA PHE A 69 7.03 -7.20 7.80
C PHE A 69 7.11 -6.42 6.48
N PHE A 70 8.19 -6.54 5.73
CA PHE A 70 8.31 -5.88 4.42
C PHE A 70 7.28 -6.40 3.41
N LYS A 71 7.00 -7.72 3.41
CA LYS A 71 5.95 -8.31 2.58
C LYS A 71 4.58 -7.75 2.94
N THR A 72 4.16 -7.83 4.20
CA THR A 72 2.86 -7.33 4.67
C THR A 72 2.71 -5.83 4.40
N ARG A 73 3.76 -5.04 4.62
CA ARG A 73 3.74 -3.61 4.30
C ARG A 73 3.58 -3.36 2.79
N GLY A 74 4.12 -4.23 1.95
CA GLY A 74 3.89 -4.20 0.51
C GLY A 74 2.41 -4.43 0.16
N PHE A 75 1.80 -5.45 0.76
CA PHE A 75 0.37 -5.77 0.58
C PHE A 75 -0.55 -4.62 0.99
N ILE A 76 -0.36 -4.07 2.18
CA ILE A 76 -1.19 -2.94 2.68
C ILE A 76 -1.08 -1.73 1.73
N LYS A 77 0.14 -1.41 1.29
CA LYS A 77 0.35 -0.29 0.36
C LYS A 77 -0.28 -0.54 -1.01
N ASP A 78 -0.23 -1.77 -1.51
CA ASP A 78 -0.84 -2.14 -2.78
C ASP A 78 -2.38 -2.14 -2.70
N GLU A 79 -2.96 -2.47 -1.54
CA GLU A 79 -4.39 -2.37 -1.27
C GLU A 79 -4.88 -0.93 -1.38
N GLU A 80 -4.23 0.00 -0.68
CA GLU A 80 -4.52 1.44 -0.80
C GLU A 80 -4.36 1.92 -2.27
N SER A 81 -3.31 1.44 -2.95
CA SER A 81 -3.02 1.82 -4.34
C SER A 81 -4.08 1.31 -5.33
N ILE A 82 -4.75 0.18 -5.05
CA ILE A 82 -5.85 -0.32 -5.89
C ILE A 82 -7.07 0.60 -5.76
N VAL A 83 -7.42 1.01 -4.54
CA VAL A 83 -8.56 1.93 -4.32
C VAL A 83 -8.33 3.22 -5.11
N GLU A 84 -7.11 3.73 -5.04
CA GLU A 84 -6.67 4.90 -5.80
C GLU A 84 -6.71 4.71 -7.33
N THR A 85 -6.43 3.50 -7.81
CA THR A 85 -6.56 3.14 -9.23
C THR A 85 -8.03 3.13 -9.65
N ILE A 86 -8.92 2.55 -8.84
CA ILE A 86 -10.37 2.57 -9.08
C ILE A 86 -10.89 4.01 -9.15
N LYS A 87 -10.50 4.88 -8.22
CA LYS A 87 -10.84 6.32 -8.28
C LYS A 87 -10.38 6.94 -9.61
N SER A 88 -9.18 6.60 -10.07
CA SER A 88 -8.62 7.14 -11.31
C SER A 88 -9.38 6.64 -12.54
N LEU A 89 -9.77 5.36 -12.56
CA LEU A 89 -10.58 4.77 -13.63
C LEU A 89 -11.98 5.39 -13.69
N LEU A 90 -12.65 5.57 -12.54
CA LEU A 90 -13.96 6.23 -12.45
C LEU A 90 -13.91 7.68 -12.96
N LEU A 91 -12.81 8.38 -12.70
CA LEU A 91 -12.59 9.74 -13.19
C LEU A 91 -12.00 9.80 -14.60
N GLN A 92 -11.88 8.65 -15.28
CA GLN A 92 -11.34 8.51 -16.64
C GLN A 92 -9.94 9.15 -16.81
N LYS A 93 -9.07 8.92 -15.82
CA LYS A 93 -7.67 9.39 -15.78
C LYS A 93 -6.70 8.26 -16.09
N GLU A 94 -5.57 8.62 -16.69
CA GLU A 94 -4.43 7.71 -16.79
C GLU A 94 -3.90 7.35 -15.40
N ASP A 95 -3.92 6.07 -15.07
CA ASP A 95 -3.27 5.56 -13.87
C ASP A 95 -1.87 4.99 -14.19
N LYS A 96 -0.84 5.65 -13.65
CA LYS A 96 0.58 5.24 -13.78
C LYS A 96 1.13 4.57 -12.52
N ARG A 97 0.27 4.24 -11.54
CA ARG A 97 0.70 3.61 -10.29
C ARG A 97 1.31 2.23 -10.54
N ARG A 98 2.33 1.91 -9.74
CA ARG A 98 3.05 0.63 -9.77
C ARG A 98 2.76 -0.15 -8.49
N PHE A 99 2.45 -1.42 -8.65
CA PHE A 99 2.18 -2.34 -7.55
C PHE A 99 3.42 -3.19 -7.26
N LYS A 100 3.67 -3.51 -5.99
CA LYS A 100 4.81 -4.34 -5.58
C LYS A 100 4.51 -5.82 -5.76
N THR A 101 3.31 -6.23 -5.40
CA THR A 101 2.85 -7.61 -5.33
C THR A 101 2.29 -8.07 -6.68
N GLN A 102 2.66 -9.28 -7.11
CA GLN A 102 2.25 -9.80 -8.41
C GLN A 102 0.72 -9.93 -8.56
N GLY A 103 0.01 -10.34 -7.50
CA GLY A 103 -1.46 -10.42 -7.53
C GLY A 103 -2.11 -9.08 -7.82
N TYR A 104 -1.65 -8.02 -7.15
CA TYR A 104 -2.15 -6.65 -7.35
C TYR A 104 -1.77 -6.09 -8.73
N LYS A 105 -0.58 -6.41 -9.25
CA LYS A 105 -0.21 -6.07 -10.64
C LYS A 105 -1.18 -6.68 -11.65
N ASN A 106 -1.51 -7.96 -11.50
CA ASN A 106 -2.45 -8.65 -12.38
C ASN A 106 -3.86 -8.04 -12.26
N LEU A 107 -4.34 -7.82 -11.04
CA LEU A 107 -5.64 -7.16 -10.80
C LEU A 107 -5.70 -5.77 -11.45
N ALA A 108 -4.68 -4.95 -11.25
CA ALA A 108 -4.63 -3.62 -11.87
C ALA A 108 -4.57 -3.69 -13.40
N SER A 109 -3.87 -4.67 -13.98
CA SER A 109 -3.86 -4.89 -15.43
C SER A 109 -5.25 -5.23 -15.97
N ILE A 110 -6.00 -6.09 -15.26
CA ILE A 110 -7.36 -6.47 -15.64
C ILE A 110 -8.28 -5.25 -15.51
N LEU A 111 -8.24 -4.54 -14.38
CA LEU A 111 -9.07 -3.35 -14.14
C LEU A 111 -8.86 -2.25 -15.20
N LYS A 112 -7.62 -2.05 -15.67
CA LYS A 112 -7.32 -1.07 -16.72
C LYS A 112 -7.87 -1.43 -18.10
N GLN A 113 -8.23 -2.70 -18.31
CA GLN A 113 -8.84 -3.16 -19.56
C GLN A 113 -10.38 -3.21 -19.48
N LEU A 114 -10.95 -3.00 -18.30
CA LEU A 114 -12.39 -2.97 -18.09
C LEU A 114 -12.90 -1.53 -18.11
N ASP A 115 -14.10 -1.35 -18.66
CA ASP A 115 -14.86 -0.13 -18.50
C ASP A 115 -15.65 -0.22 -17.18
N ILE A 116 -15.30 0.64 -16.22
CA ILE A 116 -15.88 0.62 -14.88
C ILE A 116 -16.84 1.80 -14.77
N SER A 117 -18.13 1.49 -14.66
CA SER A 117 -19.18 2.47 -14.43
C SER A 117 -19.83 2.28 -13.04
N VAL A 118 -20.47 3.35 -12.58
CA VAL A 118 -21.19 3.36 -11.31
C VAL A 118 -22.55 2.70 -11.52
N LYS A 119 -22.92 1.75 -10.65
CA LYS A 119 -24.26 1.15 -10.67
C LYS A 119 -25.33 2.13 -10.19
N GLU A 120 -26.52 1.99 -10.75
CA GLU A 120 -27.76 2.60 -10.29
C GLU A 120 -28.04 2.21 -8.81
N GLY A 121 -28.38 3.18 -7.96
CA GLY A 121 -28.65 2.98 -6.52
C GLY A 121 -27.67 3.72 -5.59
N THR A 122 -27.75 3.55 -4.27
CA THR A 122 -26.85 4.22 -3.32
C THR A 122 -25.50 3.52 -3.28
N PHE A 123 -24.40 4.27 -3.49
CA PHE A 123 -23.04 3.75 -3.34
C PHE A 123 -22.52 4.12 -1.96
N THR A 124 -22.17 3.11 -1.17
CA THR A 124 -21.60 3.31 0.16
C THR A 124 -20.39 2.41 0.33
N SER A 125 -19.26 3.02 0.65
CA SER A 125 -18.01 2.33 0.99
C SER A 125 -17.40 2.94 2.25
N SER A 126 -16.46 2.23 2.88
CA SER A 126 -15.67 2.77 4.00
C SER A 126 -14.72 3.90 3.58
N ASN A 127 -14.54 4.14 2.28
CA ASN A 127 -13.72 5.22 1.76
C ASN A 127 -14.60 6.44 1.46
N GLU A 128 -14.58 7.43 2.34
CA GLU A 128 -15.40 8.65 2.21
C GLU A 128 -15.13 9.39 0.90
N GLU A 129 -13.86 9.52 0.50
CA GLU A 129 -13.50 10.18 -0.76
C GLU A 129 -14.10 9.48 -1.98
N LEU A 130 -14.10 8.14 -1.99
CA LEU A 130 -14.72 7.36 -3.07
C LEU A 130 -16.24 7.59 -3.13
N ASN A 131 -16.90 7.70 -1.97
CA ASN A 131 -18.33 8.01 -1.91
C ASN A 131 -18.61 9.40 -2.50
N THR A 132 -17.79 10.40 -2.18
CA THR A 132 -17.91 11.76 -2.74
C THR A 132 -17.70 11.78 -4.25
N ILE A 133 -16.69 11.05 -4.75
CA ILE A 133 -16.43 10.92 -6.19
C ILE A 133 -17.63 10.29 -6.90
N VAL A 134 -18.17 9.20 -6.35
CA VAL A 134 -19.32 8.50 -6.95
C VAL A 134 -20.58 9.36 -6.91
N ALA A 135 -20.84 10.08 -5.82
CA ALA A 135 -21.95 11.03 -5.73
C ALA A 135 -21.82 12.13 -6.80
N SER A 136 -20.61 12.65 -6.99
CA SER A 136 -20.34 13.66 -8.01
C SER A 136 -20.55 13.12 -9.43
N ILE A 137 -20.15 11.87 -9.69
CA ILE A 137 -20.40 11.23 -10.99
C ILE A 137 -21.91 11.11 -11.26
N LYS A 138 -22.71 10.72 -10.26
CA LYS A 138 -24.17 10.64 -10.39
C LYS A 138 -24.83 11.99 -10.59
N ASP A 139 -24.39 13.01 -9.87
CA ASP A 139 -24.88 14.38 -10.05
C ASP A 139 -24.60 14.86 -11.49
N ILE A 140 -23.40 14.60 -12.04
CA ILE A 140 -23.08 14.87 -13.45
C ILE A 140 -23.97 14.04 -14.39
N GLU A 141 -24.20 12.77 -14.07
CA GLU A 141 -25.04 11.91 -14.90
C GLU A 141 -26.51 12.34 -14.94
N SER A 142 -27.02 12.89 -13.84
CA SER A 142 -28.38 13.43 -13.70
C SER A 142 -28.58 14.82 -14.31
N GLY A 143 -27.53 15.43 -14.87
CA GLY A 143 -27.62 16.71 -15.58
C GLY A 143 -27.21 17.94 -14.77
N LYS A 144 -26.71 17.77 -13.55
CA LYS A 144 -26.22 18.88 -12.71
C LYS A 144 -24.76 19.20 -13.04
N HIS A 145 -24.41 20.48 -13.10
CA HIS A 145 -23.01 20.87 -13.23
C HIS A 145 -22.30 20.83 -11.87
N ILE A 146 -21.12 20.24 -11.84
CA ILE A 146 -20.25 20.24 -10.65
C ILE A 146 -18.99 21.05 -10.94
N ALA A 147 -18.86 22.18 -10.25
CA ALA A 147 -17.71 23.07 -10.33
C ALA A 147 -16.56 22.67 -9.40
N ASP A 148 -16.64 21.50 -8.75
CA ASP A 148 -15.65 21.09 -7.76
C ASP A 148 -14.30 20.77 -8.43
N LYS A 149 -13.32 21.63 -8.14
CA LYS A 149 -11.93 21.48 -8.59
C LYS A 149 -11.27 20.21 -8.04
N SER A 150 -11.82 19.59 -6.99
CA SER A 150 -11.33 18.35 -6.39
C SER A 150 -11.40 17.16 -7.37
N LEU A 151 -12.41 17.13 -8.24
CA LEU A 151 -12.63 16.04 -9.21
C LEU A 151 -11.53 15.98 -10.27
N LYS A 152 -10.84 17.11 -10.54
CA LYS A 152 -9.73 17.25 -11.50
C LYS A 152 -9.95 16.40 -12.76
N LEU A 153 -11.13 16.45 -13.37
CA LEU A 153 -11.51 15.58 -14.49
C LEU A 153 -10.52 15.72 -15.65
N ASN A 154 -10.28 14.64 -16.38
CA ASN A 154 -9.50 14.70 -17.60
C ASN A 154 -10.31 15.46 -18.67
N PRO A 155 -9.84 16.59 -19.24
CA PRO A 155 -10.61 17.43 -20.16
C PRO A 155 -11.14 16.68 -21.39
N ASP A 156 -10.41 15.67 -21.85
CA ASP A 156 -10.76 14.88 -23.03
C ASP A 156 -11.77 13.75 -22.73
N SER A 157 -12.09 13.52 -21.45
CA SER A 157 -12.93 12.42 -21.03
C SER A 157 -14.41 12.67 -21.31
N ALA A 158 -15.18 11.59 -21.52
CA ALA A 158 -16.62 11.68 -21.73
C ALA A 158 -17.32 12.32 -20.54
N LEU A 159 -16.85 12.05 -19.31
CA LEU A 159 -17.39 12.65 -18.10
C LEU A 159 -17.17 14.17 -18.04
N ALA A 160 -15.99 14.65 -18.46
CA ALA A 160 -15.70 16.08 -18.51
C ALA A 160 -16.55 16.81 -19.56
N LYS A 161 -16.71 16.20 -20.75
CA LYS A 161 -17.61 16.71 -21.79
C LYS A 161 -19.06 16.81 -21.30
N LYS A 162 -19.55 15.77 -20.61
CA LYS A 162 -20.91 15.77 -20.04
C LYS A 162 -21.08 16.85 -18.97
N ASN A 163 -20.10 17.04 -18.09
CA ASN A 163 -20.15 18.12 -17.10
C ASN A 163 -20.14 19.52 -17.77
N LEU A 164 -19.38 19.70 -18.85
CA LEU A 164 -19.40 20.95 -19.64
C LEU A 164 -20.77 21.19 -20.30
N ILE A 165 -21.40 20.15 -20.86
CA ILE A 165 -22.74 20.24 -21.42
C ILE A 165 -23.77 20.63 -20.34
N ASN A 166 -23.70 20.02 -19.15
CA ASN A 166 -24.55 20.41 -18.03
C ASN A 166 -24.35 21.88 -17.66
N LYS A 167 -23.10 22.36 -17.67
CA LYS A 167 -22.79 23.77 -17.41
C LYS A 167 -23.43 24.70 -18.43
N ILE A 168 -23.37 24.33 -19.70
CA ILE A 168 -23.97 25.10 -20.81
C ILE A 168 -25.48 25.18 -20.62
N ASN A 169 -26.13 24.06 -20.29
CA ASN A 169 -27.58 24.01 -20.07
C ASN A 169 -28.02 24.80 -18.82
N GLU A 170 -27.18 24.88 -17.79
CA GLU A 170 -27.47 25.64 -16.57
C GLU A 170 -27.12 27.14 -16.71
N GLN A 171 -26.13 27.49 -17.54
CA GLN A 171 -25.59 28.84 -17.70
C GLN A 171 -25.59 29.27 -19.16
N ILE A 172 -26.70 29.90 -19.60
CA ILE A 172 -26.89 30.37 -20.99
C ILE A 172 -25.76 31.33 -21.42
N ASP A 173 -25.28 32.21 -20.54
CA ASP A 173 -24.16 33.12 -20.83
C ASP A 173 -22.89 32.35 -21.22
N TYR A 174 -22.67 31.18 -20.62
CA TYR A 174 -21.53 30.32 -20.94
C TYR A 174 -21.71 29.65 -22.31
N ALA A 175 -22.93 29.32 -22.72
CA ALA A 175 -23.22 28.81 -24.06
C ALA A 175 -22.78 29.80 -25.14
N VAL A 176 -23.09 31.10 -24.96
CA VAL A 176 -22.69 32.17 -25.89
C VAL A 176 -21.17 32.28 -25.99
N ASP A 177 -20.44 32.14 -24.88
CA ASP A 177 -18.99 32.17 -24.88
C ASP A 177 -18.34 30.93 -25.52
N VAL A 178 -18.98 29.76 -25.40
CA VAL A 178 -18.58 28.53 -26.11
C VAL A 178 -18.76 28.71 -27.61
N LEU A 179 -19.89 29.27 -28.07
CA LEU A 179 -20.14 29.55 -29.50
C LEU A 179 -19.14 30.55 -30.09
N LYS A 180 -18.69 31.55 -29.32
CA LYS A 180 -17.63 32.48 -29.74
C LYS A 180 -16.26 31.80 -29.91
N LYS A 181 -16.01 30.69 -29.21
CA LYS A 181 -14.73 29.96 -29.17
C LYS A 181 -14.88 28.52 -29.64
N GLN A 182 -15.75 28.32 -30.62
CA GLN A 182 -16.13 27.02 -31.17
C GLN A 182 -14.95 26.13 -31.61
N ASP A 183 -13.84 26.70 -32.07
CA ASP A 183 -12.63 25.94 -32.43
C ASP A 183 -11.93 25.23 -31.26
N ASN A 184 -12.21 25.63 -30.02
CA ASN A 184 -11.56 25.08 -28.82
C ASN A 184 -12.36 23.94 -28.16
N PHE A 185 -13.54 23.60 -28.67
CA PHE A 185 -14.44 22.63 -28.06
C PHE A 185 -14.82 21.52 -29.03
N ALA A 186 -15.11 20.34 -28.50
CA ALA A 186 -15.60 19.23 -29.32
C ALA A 186 -16.96 19.57 -29.95
N GLU A 187 -17.21 19.08 -31.17
CA GLU A 187 -18.41 19.40 -31.95
C GLU A 187 -19.73 19.11 -31.19
N GLU A 188 -19.75 18.06 -30.36
CA GLU A 188 -20.88 17.71 -29.50
C GLU A 188 -21.21 18.79 -28.46
N VAL A 189 -20.19 19.44 -27.89
CA VAL A 189 -20.33 20.50 -26.89
C VAL A 189 -20.82 21.79 -27.57
N VAL A 190 -20.32 22.08 -28.77
CA VAL A 190 -20.76 23.24 -29.58
C VAL A 190 -22.21 23.09 -30.02
N LYS A 191 -22.62 21.88 -30.44
CA LYS A 191 -24.03 21.58 -30.75
C LYS A 191 -24.92 21.78 -29.52
N ALA A 192 -24.52 21.29 -28.36
CA ALA A 192 -25.28 21.52 -27.12
C ALA A 192 -25.43 23.02 -26.82
N ALA A 193 -24.37 23.83 -27.00
CA ALA A 193 -24.44 25.27 -26.83
C ALA A 193 -25.34 25.99 -27.84
N PHE A 194 -25.57 25.41 -29.02
CA PHE A 194 -26.48 25.97 -30.02
C PHE A 194 -27.96 25.70 -29.70
N TYR A 195 -28.26 24.61 -28.99
CA TYR A 195 -29.62 24.21 -28.61
C TYR A 195 -30.03 24.61 -27.18
N ALA A 196 -29.09 25.13 -26.39
CA ALA A 196 -29.32 25.68 -25.04
C ALA A 196 -29.94 27.07 -25.10
#